data_AF-A0A7J2JSE6-F1
#
_entry.id   AF-A0A7J2JSE6-F1
#
_cell.length_a   1.000
_cell.length_b   1.000
_cell.length_c   1.000
_cell.angle_alpha   90.00
_cell.angle_beta   90.00
_cell.angle_gamma   90.00
#
_symmetry.space_group_name_H-M   'P 1'
#
loop_
_entity.id
_entity.type
_entity.pdbx_description
1 polymer ?
#
loop_
_entity_poly.entity_id
_entity_poly.type
_entity_poly.pdbx_seq_one_letter_code
_entity_poly.pdbx_strand_id
1 'polypeptide(L)' 'MISLPRLVVRLQEKSWVRDGKRYRTYHVTLPKPFVDRLGLEKGDRLEVRLEDGRIVYIPRPRRPSTRGRQTTLF' A
#
# COMPACT_ATOMS: atom_id res chain seq x y z
N MET A 1 -17.26 8.40 -19.19
CA MET A 1 -17.10 7.57 -17.97
C MET A 1 -16.13 6.45 -18.27
N ILE A 2 -14.93 6.47 -17.71
CA ILE A 2 -13.97 5.39 -17.96
C ILE A 2 -14.22 4.29 -16.92
N SER A 3 -14.96 3.26 -17.31
CA SER A 3 -15.14 2.04 -16.53
C SER A 3 -13.77 1.50 -16.12
N LEU A 4 -13.50 1.42 -14.81
CA LEU A 4 -12.31 0.76 -14.32
C LEU A 4 -12.40 -0.73 -14.69
N PRO A 5 -11.35 -1.34 -15.24
CA PRO A 5 -11.36 -2.77 -15.48
C PRO A 5 -11.58 -3.49 -14.14
N ARG A 6 -12.66 -4.27 -14.04
CA ARG A 6 -12.89 -5.16 -12.89
C ARG A 6 -11.89 -6.31 -13.02
N LEU A 7 -10.82 -6.23 -12.23
CA LEU A 7 -9.79 -7.26 -12.19
C LEU A 7 -9.92 -8.05 -10.88
N VAL A 8 -9.89 -9.37 -11.00
CA VAL A 8 -9.80 -10.27 -9.84
C VAL A 8 -8.33 -10.51 -9.54
N VAL A 9 -7.91 -10.16 -8.34
CA VAL A 9 -6.55 -10.42 -7.83
C VAL A 9 -6.59 -11.53 -6.79
N ARG A 10 -5.49 -12.27 -6.65
CA ARG A 10 -5.36 -13.34 -5.65
C ARG A 10 -4.74 -12.79 -4.37
N LEU A 11 -5.29 -13.17 -3.23
CA LEU A 11 -4.62 -13.01 -1.94
C LEU A 11 -3.40 -13.93 -1.89
N GLN A 12 -2.23 -13.36 -1.65
CA GLN A 12 -0.97 -14.09 -1.52
C GLN A 12 -0.60 -14.17 -0.05
N GLU A 13 -0.27 -15.37 0.43
CA GLU A 13 0.30 -15.60 1.76
C GLU A 13 1.82 -15.73 1.65
N LYS A 14 2.55 -15.03 2.51
CA LYS A 14 3.98 -15.28 2.78
C LYS A 14 4.09 -15.73 4.23
N SER A 15 4.70 -16.89 4.44
CA SER A 15 5.01 -17.36 5.78
C SER A 15 6.51 -17.49 5.96
N TRP A 16 7.00 -17.16 7.15
CA TRP A 16 8.41 -17.33 7.52
C TRP A 16 8.50 -17.66 9.00
N VAL A 17 9.64 -18.24 9.39
CA VAL A 17 9.93 -18.57 10.78
C VAL A 17 11.08 -17.68 11.24
N ARG A 18 10.92 -17.03 12.39
CA ARG A 18 11.96 -16.24 13.03
C ARG A 18 11.88 -16.46 14.53
N ASP A 19 13.02 -16.76 15.17
CA ASP A 19 13.12 -17.03 16.61
C ASP A 19 12.11 -18.08 17.11
N GLY A 20 11.94 -19.16 16.35
CA GLY A 20 10.97 -20.25 16.66
C GLY A 20 9.50 -19.87 16.48
N LYS A 21 9.17 -18.62 16.14
CA LYS A 21 7.81 -18.16 15.89
C LYS A 21 7.51 -18.15 14.39
N ARG A 22 6.34 -18.67 14.02
CA ARG A 22 5.83 -18.65 12.64
C ARG A 22 5.05 -17.36 12.40
N TYR A 23 5.51 -16.56 11.46
CA TYR A 23 4.87 -15.34 11.00
C TYR A 23 4.20 -15.58 9.66
N ARG A 24 3.08 -14.89 9.44
CA ARG A 24 2.35 -14.90 8.17
C ARG A 24 2.00 -13.46 7.81
N THR A 25 2.19 -13.08 6.55
CA THR A 25 1.62 -11.87 5.99
C THR A 25 0.83 -12.18 4.73
N TYR A 26 -0.21 -11.40 4.55
CA TYR A 26 -1.04 -11.44 3.36
C TYR A 26 -0.79 -10.20 2.54
N HIS A 27 -0.70 -10.35 1.23
CA HIS A 27 -0.56 -9.25 0.29
C HIS A 27 -1.42 -9.49 -0.93
N VAL A 28 -1.93 -8.40 -1.49
CA VAL A 28 -2.57 -8.38 -2.81
C VAL A 28 -1.69 -7.57 -3.74
N THR A 29 -1.51 -8.08 -4.96
CA THR A 29 -0.76 -7.34 -5.98
C THR A 29 -1.69 -6.34 -6.64
N LEU A 30 -1.39 -5.04 -6.51
CA LEU A 30 -2.10 -4.00 -7.24
C LEU A 30 -1.77 -4.09 -8.74
N PRO A 31 -2.78 -4.21 -9.63
CA PRO A 31 -2.52 -4.23 -11.06
C PRO A 31 -1.90 -2.92 -11.54
N LYS A 32 -0.96 -3.00 -12.49
CA LYS A 32 -0.26 -1.83 -13.05
C LYS A 32 -1.20 -0.68 -13.49
N PRO A 33 -2.33 -0.92 -14.18
CA PRO A 33 -3.24 0.16 -14.57
C PRO A 33 -3.80 0.98 -13.40
N PHE A 34 -3.92 0.37 -12.21
CA PHE A 34 -4.40 1.06 -11.00
C PHE A 34 -3.30 1.93 -10.42
N VAL A 35 -2.07 1.41 -10.38
CA VAL A 35 -0.88 2.17 -9.95
C VAL A 35 -0.69 3.40 -10.83
N ASP A 36 -0.71 3.22 -12.15
CA ASP A 36 -0.49 4.29 -13.12
C ASP A 36 -1.59 5.37 -13.03
N ARG A 37 -2.86 4.98 -12.86
CA ARG A 37 -3.98 5.95 -12.74
C ARG A 37 -4.04 6.67 -11.40
N LEU A 38 -3.68 5.99 -10.32
CA LEU A 38 -3.65 6.60 -8.99
C LEU A 38 -2.36 7.39 -8.76
N GLY A 39 -1.41 7.36 -9.70
CA GLY A 39 -0.12 8.02 -9.58
C GLY A 39 0.69 7.50 -8.39
N LEU A 40 0.57 6.21 -8.09
CA LEU A 40 1.21 5.60 -6.92
C LEU A 40 2.68 5.30 -7.20
N GLU A 41 3.53 5.66 -6.25
CA GLU A 41 4.95 5.36 -6.26
C GLU A 41 5.34 4.37 -5.16
N LYS A 42 6.51 3.75 -5.33
CA LYS A 42 7.08 2.87 -4.30
C LYS A 42 7.32 3.67 -3.02
N GLY A 43 6.68 3.23 -1.93
CA GLY A 43 6.80 3.88 -0.62
C GLY A 43 5.66 4.83 -0.29
N ASP A 44 4.71 5.02 -1.22
CA ASP A 44 3.46 5.70 -0.90
C ASP A 44 2.65 4.92 0.13
N ARG A 45 1.93 5.68 0.96
CA ARG A 45 1.08 5.12 2.00
C ARG A 45 -0.32 4.96 1.46
N LEU A 46 -0.90 3.79 1.70
CA LEU A 46 -2.30 3.51 1.43
C LEU A 46 -3.01 3.37 2.78
N GLU A 47 -4.11 4.08 2.95
CA GLU A 47 -5.06 3.79 4.02
C GLU A 47 -5.90 2.58 3.61
N VAL A 48 -6.10 1.64 4.52
CA VAL A 48 -6.88 0.41 4.28
C VAL A 48 -8.12 0.44 5.17
N ARG A 49 -9.29 0.30 4.55
CA ARG A 49 -10.58 0.27 5.24
C ARG A 49 -11.38 -0.96 4.87
N LEU A 50 -12.27 -1.37 5.78
CA LEU A 50 -13.31 -2.36 5.52
C LEU A 50 -14.65 -1.61 5.44
N GLU A 51 -15.19 -1.46 4.23
CA GLU A 51 -16.44 -0.75 3.96
C GLU A 51 -17.38 -1.69 3.20
N ASP A 52 -18.59 -1.94 3.71
CA ASP A 52 -19.60 -2.81 3.10
C ASP A 52 -19.09 -4.20 2.68
N GLY A 53 -18.23 -4.81 3.51
CA GLY A 53 -17.61 -6.10 3.22
C GLY A 53 -16.53 -6.06 2.13
N ARG A 54 -16.09 -4.87 1.72
CA ARG A 54 -15.04 -4.65 0.72
C ARG A 54 -13.81 -4.05 1.39
N ILE A 55 -12.64 -4.50 0.94
CA ILE A 55 -11.37 -3.87 1.32
C ILE A 55 -11.14 -2.69 0.37
N VAL A 56 -11.08 -1.49 0.93
CA VAL A 56 -10.86 -0.25 0.18
C VAL A 56 -9.47 0.28 0.51
N TYR A 57 -8.64 0.43 -0.51
CA TYR A 57 -7.33 1.08 -0.41
C TYR A 57 -7.45 2.52 -0.93
N ILE A 58 -7.16 3.48 -0.06
CA ILE A 58 -7.22 4.91 -0.39
C ILE A 58 -5.80 5.48 -0.39
N PRO A 59 -5.29 5.99 -1.52
CA PRO A 59 -4.01 6.69 -1.56
C PRO A 59 -3.97 7.81 -0.53
N ARG A 60 -2.95 7.81 0.32
CA ARG A 60 -2.66 8.93 1.20
C ARG A 60 -1.50 9.69 0.58
N PRO A 61 -1.73 10.89 0.01
CA PRO A 61 -0.65 11.67 -0.54
C PRO A 61 0.40 11.84 0.56
N ARG A 62 1.65 11.52 0.20
CA ARG A 62 2.78 11.72 1.09
C ARG A 62 2.76 13.20 1.43
N ARG A 63 2.49 13.55 2.71
CA ARG A 63 2.71 14.94 3.13
C ARG A 63 4.13 15.28 2.68
N PRO A 64 4.36 16.37 1.93
CA PRO A 64 5.72 16.79 1.64
C PRO A 64 6.41 16.81 2.98
N SER A 65 7.51 16.05 3.11
CA SER A 65 8.33 16.11 4.30
C SER A 65 8.66 17.58 4.47
N THR A 66 8.08 18.24 5.48
CA THR A 66 8.56 19.54 5.92
C THR A 66 10.04 19.29 6.15
N ARG A 67 10.90 19.84 5.29
CA ARG A 67 12.36 19.70 5.35
C ARG A 67 12.72 19.76 6.82
N GLY A 68 13.16 18.64 7.38
CA GLY A 68 13.66 18.61 8.74
C GLY A 68 14.70 19.71 8.81
N ARG A 69 14.43 20.72 9.64
CA ARG A 69 15.37 21.79 9.91
C ARG A 69 16.68 21.11 10.27
N GLN A 70 17.67 21.23 9.40
CA GLN A 70 18.99 20.66 9.59
C GLN A 70 19.58 21.35 10.82
N THR A 71 19.53 20.69 11.97
CA THR A 71 20.22 21.16 13.17
C THR A 71 21.70 20.88 12.94
N THR A 72 22.44 21.91 12.55
CA THR A 72 23.90 21.88 12.62
C THR A 72 24.28 21.77 14.09
N LEU A 73 24.84 20.63 14.48
CA LEU A 73 25.57 20.51 15.73
C LEU A 73 26.90 21.24 15.53
N PHE A 74 27.16 22.29 16.32
CA PHE A 74 28.46 22.95 16.44
C PHE A 74 29.34 22.15 17.40
#